data_AF-A0ABD3SQN9-F1
#
_entry.id   AF-A0ABD3SQN9-F1
#
_cell.length_a   1.000
_cell.length_b   1.000
_cell.length_c   1.000
_cell.angle_alpha   90.00
_cell.angle_beta   90.00
_cell.angle_gamma   90.00
#
_symmetry.space_group_name_H-M   'P 1'
#
loop_
_entity.id
_entity.type
_entity.pdbx_description
1 polymer ?
#
loop_
_entity_poly.entity_id
_entity_poly.type
_entity_poly.pdbx_seq_one_letter_code
_entity_poly.pdbx_strand_id
1 'polypeptide(L)'
;MPRNKAKPDPKKQLMIKVKACQRLVKEAAYYEDEVVENESKLERMINDGGYDKHDIKKFREVLSESHMMLPDSARRRDDALADLREYVSMLMRKGRRGRVDDDDDDDDDDGGGGGRDALDDLMTCEWMEEARKILAGSVLDEEGGGDASVVDDEGGDFETTAVDDLAEGEEF
;
A
#
# COMPACT_ATOMS: atom_id res chain seq x y z
N MET A 1 -3.14 30.54 -31.41
CA MET A 1 -4.32 29.65 -31.56
C MET A 1 -4.54 28.92 -30.25
N PRO A 2 -5.67 29.11 -29.55
CA PRO A 2 -5.97 28.34 -28.35
C PRO A 2 -6.28 26.89 -28.76
N ARG A 3 -5.57 25.91 -28.18
CA ARG A 3 -5.89 24.49 -28.39
C ARG A 3 -7.22 24.22 -27.69
N ASN A 4 -8.26 23.91 -28.48
CA ASN A 4 -9.54 23.49 -27.95
C ASN A 4 -9.31 22.23 -27.09
N LYS A 5 -9.51 22.33 -25.77
CA LYS A 5 -9.33 21.20 -24.85
C LYS A 5 -10.58 20.32 -24.96
N ALA A 6 -10.61 19.41 -25.93
CA ALA A 6 -11.64 18.38 -26.00
C ALA A 6 -11.67 17.60 -24.67
N LYS A 7 -12.88 17.25 -24.20
CA LYS A 7 -13.07 16.45 -22.98
C LYS A 7 -12.26 15.15 -23.11
N PRO A 8 -11.41 14.79 -22.13
CA PRO A 8 -10.52 13.65 -22.28
C PRO A 8 -11.33 12.35 -22.39
N ASP A 9 -10.96 11.50 -23.33
CA ASP A 9 -11.59 10.21 -23.59
C ASP A 9 -11.59 9.33 -22.31
N PRO A 10 -12.75 8.81 -21.86
CA PRO A 10 -12.86 8.06 -20.62
C PRO A 10 -12.00 6.78 -20.62
N LYS A 11 -11.83 6.13 -21.77
CA LYS A 11 -10.97 4.93 -21.92
C LYS A 11 -9.51 5.28 -21.70
N LYS A 12 -9.08 6.43 -22.25
CA LYS A 12 -7.70 6.93 -22.07
C LYS A 12 -7.42 7.34 -20.64
N GLN A 13 -8.37 8.01 -19.98
CA GLN A 13 -8.24 8.37 -18.57
C GLN A 13 -8.15 7.14 -17.66
N LEU A 14 -8.99 6.12 -17.91
CA LEU A 14 -8.92 4.85 -17.19
C LEU A 14 -7.55 4.19 -17.34
N MET A 15 -7.06 4.06 -18.59
CA MET A 15 -5.73 3.51 -18.85
C MET A 15 -4.63 4.27 -18.09
N ILE A 16 -4.67 5.59 -18.07
CA ILE A 16 -3.67 6.41 -17.37
C ILE A 16 -3.68 6.11 -15.87
N LYS A 17 -4.86 6.09 -15.25
CA LYS A 17 -5.01 5.81 -13.80
C LYS A 17 -4.56 4.38 -13.46
N VAL A 18 -4.95 3.39 -14.26
CA VAL A 18 -4.51 1.99 -14.09
C VAL A 18 -2.99 1.88 -14.18
N LYS A 19 -2.36 2.46 -15.21
CA LYS A 19 -0.90 2.43 -15.36
C LYS A 19 -0.17 3.16 -14.23
N ALA A 20 -0.73 4.26 -13.73
CA ALA A 20 -0.20 4.96 -12.57
C ALA A 20 -0.23 4.05 -11.33
N CYS A 21 -1.36 3.39 -11.07
CA CYS A 21 -1.49 2.43 -9.96
C CYS A 21 -0.51 1.26 -10.09
N GLN A 22 -0.39 0.65 -11.28
CA GLN A 22 0.56 -0.45 -11.52
C GLN A 22 2.02 -0.05 -11.21
N ARG A 23 2.42 1.18 -11.54
CA ARG A 23 3.76 1.68 -11.21
C ARG A 23 3.93 1.87 -9.71
N LEU A 24 2.97 2.49 -9.04
CA LEU A 24 3.04 2.78 -7.60
C LEU A 24 2.98 1.53 -6.74
N VAL A 25 2.19 0.51 -7.14
CA VAL A 25 2.17 -0.80 -6.47
C VAL A 25 3.55 -1.47 -6.56
N LYS A 26 4.19 -1.44 -7.73
CA LYS A 26 5.55 -1.99 -7.89
C LYS A 26 6.60 -1.20 -7.11
N GLU A 27 6.47 0.12 -7.05
CA GLU A 27 7.36 0.98 -6.29
C GLU A 27 7.24 0.70 -4.78
N ALA A 28 6.02 0.60 -4.25
CA ALA A 28 5.80 0.25 -2.86
C ALA A 28 6.36 -1.14 -2.52
N ALA A 29 6.04 -2.15 -3.33
CA ALA A 29 6.56 -3.52 -3.13
C ALA A 29 8.09 -3.59 -3.17
N TYR A 30 8.73 -2.83 -4.07
CA TYR A 30 10.19 -2.79 -4.15
C TYR A 30 10.83 -2.26 -2.85
N TYR A 31 10.26 -1.19 -2.27
CA TYR A 31 10.77 -0.65 -1.01
C TYR A 31 10.47 -1.55 0.18
N GLU A 32 9.32 -2.24 0.18
CA GLU A 32 8.98 -3.26 1.19
C GLU A 32 9.99 -4.43 1.13
N ASP A 33 10.27 -4.96 -0.06
CA ASP A 33 11.25 -6.03 -0.27
C ASP A 33 12.67 -5.61 0.16
N GLU A 34 13.10 -4.39 -0.19
CA GLU A 34 14.41 -3.86 0.20
C GLU A 34 14.59 -3.79 1.73
N VAL A 35 13.54 -3.38 2.44
CA VAL A 35 13.54 -3.33 3.90
C VAL A 35 13.65 -4.74 4.49
N VAL A 36 12.87 -5.70 3.98
CA VAL A 36 12.92 -7.10 4.44
C VAL A 36 14.29 -7.74 4.18
N GLU A 37 14.90 -7.48 3.02
CA GLU A 37 16.25 -7.95 2.70
C GLU A 37 17.30 -7.35 3.64
N ASN A 38 17.20 -6.06 3.95
CA ASN A 38 18.10 -5.38 4.86
C ASN A 38 17.91 -5.86 6.30
N GLU A 39 16.69 -6.09 6.76
CA GLU A 39 16.40 -6.69 8.07
C GLU A 39 17.02 -8.10 8.18
N SER A 40 16.79 -8.95 7.18
CA SER A 40 17.38 -10.29 7.10
C SER A 40 18.91 -10.25 7.07
N LYS A 41 19.50 -9.21 6.48
CA LYS A 41 20.94 -9.00 6.49
C LYS A 41 21.45 -8.56 7.85
N LEU A 42 20.75 -7.65 8.52
CA LEU A 42 21.09 -7.21 9.88
C LEU A 42 21.04 -8.37 10.87
N GLU A 43 20.01 -9.22 10.79
CA GLU A 43 19.89 -10.42 11.63
C GLU A 43 21.06 -11.38 11.42
N ARG A 44 21.44 -11.65 10.16
CA ARG A 44 22.63 -12.45 9.85
C ARG A 44 23.90 -11.83 10.42
N MET A 45 24.08 -10.51 10.30
CA MET A 45 25.23 -9.82 10.88
C MET A 45 25.31 -9.96 12.40
N ILE A 46 24.16 -9.96 13.09
CA ILE A 46 24.09 -10.16 14.54
C ILE A 46 24.40 -11.61 14.90
N ASN A 47 23.84 -12.58 14.16
CA ASN A 47 23.98 -14.01 14.45
C ASN A 47 25.38 -14.57 14.13
N ASP A 48 26.00 -14.09 13.05
CA ASP A 48 27.33 -14.57 12.62
C ASP A 48 28.43 -14.13 13.59
N GLY A 49 28.18 -13.11 14.44
CA GLY A 49 29.11 -12.65 15.48
C GLY A 49 30.45 -12.10 14.98
N GLY A 50 30.65 -12.04 13.65
CA GLY A 50 31.88 -11.59 13.01
C GLY A 50 31.95 -10.08 12.74
N TYR A 51 30.90 -9.34 13.07
CA TYR A 51 30.80 -7.89 12.85
C TYR A 51 30.97 -7.12 14.17
N ASP A 52 31.67 -5.99 14.11
CA ASP A 52 31.81 -5.13 15.29
C ASP A 52 30.51 -4.35 15.57
N LYS A 53 30.33 -3.92 16.81
CA LYS A 53 29.18 -3.14 17.28
C LYS A 53 28.99 -1.87 16.47
N HIS A 54 30.07 -1.23 16.01
CA HIS A 54 29.99 -0.04 15.17
C HIS A 54 29.38 -0.32 13.80
N ASP A 55 29.73 -1.45 13.18
CA ASP A 55 29.19 -1.84 11.87
C ASP A 55 27.70 -2.16 11.96
N ILE A 56 27.29 -2.91 12.99
CA ILE A 56 25.89 -3.25 13.25
C ILE A 56 25.07 -1.96 13.51
N LYS A 57 25.60 -1.04 14.32
CA LYS A 57 24.94 0.24 14.60
C LYS A 57 24.75 1.07 13.32
N LYS A 58 25.81 1.19 12.51
CA LYS A 58 25.75 1.94 11.25
C LYS A 58 24.76 1.30 10.27
N PHE A 59 24.72 -0.02 10.18
CA PHE A 59 23.76 -0.71 9.33
C PHE A 59 22.32 -0.48 9.80
N ARG A 60 22.08 -0.43 11.12
CA ARG A 60 20.77 -0.10 11.69
C ARG A 60 20.32 1.32 11.37
N GLU A 61 21.25 2.28 11.37
CA GLU A 61 20.97 3.66 10.94
C GLU A 61 20.53 3.70 9.47
N VAL A 62 21.25 2.99 8.58
CA VAL A 62 20.87 2.86 7.16
C VAL A 62 19.49 2.20 7.00
N LEU A 63 19.22 1.11 7.74
CA LEU A 63 17.92 0.44 7.71
C LEU A 63 16.80 1.40 8.17
N SER A 64 17.06 2.22 9.18
CA SER A 64 16.10 3.23 9.64
C SER A 64 15.81 4.27 8.56
N GLU A 65 16.79 4.66 7.75
CA GLU A 65 16.59 5.57 6.61
C GLU A 65 15.72 4.92 5.53
N SER A 66 15.92 3.63 5.22
CA SER A 66 15.07 2.88 4.30
C SER A 66 13.62 2.79 4.79
N HIS A 67 13.41 2.55 6.09
CA HIS A 67 12.07 2.55 6.71
C HIS A 67 11.32 3.88 6.55
N MET A 68 12.02 5.01 6.52
CA MET A 68 11.41 6.33 6.33
C MET A 68 10.80 6.52 4.93
N MET A 69 11.15 5.68 3.95
CA MET A 69 10.61 5.74 2.59
C MET A 69 9.27 5.00 2.42
N LEU A 70 9.05 3.94 3.21
CA LEU A 70 7.82 3.14 3.20
C LEU A 70 6.52 3.96 3.36
N PRO A 71 6.40 4.90 4.32
CA PRO A 71 5.14 5.60 4.52
C PRO A 71 4.74 6.47 3.32
N ASP A 72 5.70 7.10 2.62
CA ASP A 72 5.36 7.94 1.47
C ASP A 72 5.05 7.11 0.22
N SER A 73 5.77 6.01 -0.02
CA SER A 73 5.47 5.11 -1.13
C SER A 73 4.10 4.43 -0.95
N ALA A 74 3.78 3.96 0.26
CA ALA A 74 2.48 3.41 0.60
C ALA A 74 1.36 4.45 0.44
N ARG A 75 1.55 5.66 0.97
CA ARG A 75 0.56 6.75 0.83
C ARG A 75 0.28 7.07 -0.63
N ARG A 76 1.31 7.19 -1.48
CA ARG A 76 1.12 7.47 -2.91
C ARG A 76 0.38 6.34 -3.61
N ARG A 77 0.68 5.08 -3.28
CA ARG A 77 -0.04 3.91 -3.78
C ARG A 77 -1.52 4.01 -3.39
N ASP A 78 -1.81 4.26 -2.13
CA ASP A 78 -3.17 4.30 -1.60
C ASP A 78 -3.98 5.47 -2.18
N ASP A 79 -3.36 6.65 -2.33
CA ASP A 79 -3.95 7.81 -3.00
C ASP A 79 -4.33 7.48 -4.47
N ALA A 80 -3.46 6.77 -5.19
CA ALA A 80 -3.75 6.35 -6.57
C ALA A 80 -4.85 5.28 -6.65
N LEU A 81 -4.89 4.34 -5.71
CA LEU A 81 -5.95 3.34 -5.60
C LEU A 81 -7.30 3.99 -5.31
N ALA A 82 -7.34 4.97 -4.41
CA ALA A 82 -8.53 5.74 -4.09
C ALA A 82 -9.04 6.51 -5.33
N ASP A 83 -8.14 7.19 -6.04
CA ASP A 83 -8.45 7.91 -7.28
C ASP A 83 -8.98 6.97 -8.39
N LEU A 84 -8.38 5.78 -8.55
CA LEU A 84 -8.87 4.77 -9.50
C LEU A 84 -10.26 4.27 -9.10
N ARG A 85 -10.49 3.99 -7.81
CA ARG A 85 -11.78 3.52 -7.29
C ARG A 85 -12.88 4.56 -7.51
N GLU A 86 -12.60 5.83 -7.20
CA GLU A 86 -13.53 6.92 -7.44
C GLU A 86 -13.86 7.05 -8.93
N TYR A 87 -12.84 6.97 -9.78
CA TYR A 87 -13.01 7.07 -11.23
C TYR A 87 -13.87 5.93 -11.79
N VAL A 88 -13.62 4.69 -11.38
CA VAL A 88 -14.42 3.52 -11.77
C VAL A 88 -15.87 3.67 -11.29
N SER A 89 -16.09 4.10 -10.05
CA SER A 89 -17.43 4.39 -9.50
C SER A 89 -18.16 5.47 -10.31
N MET A 90 -17.45 6.54 -10.69
CA MET A 90 -17.98 7.60 -11.53
C MET A 90 -18.40 7.07 -12.91
N LEU A 91 -17.58 6.25 -13.55
CA LEU A 91 -17.90 5.62 -14.84
C LEU A 91 -19.14 4.72 -14.74
N MET A 92 -19.21 3.88 -13.70
CA MET A 92 -20.37 3.01 -13.45
C MET A 92 -21.65 3.82 -13.21
N ARG A 93 -21.58 4.94 -12.47
CA ARG A 93 -22.73 5.84 -12.25
C ARG A 93 -23.15 6.52 -13.55
N LYS A 94 -22.20 6.98 -14.36
CA LYS A 94 -22.49 7.64 -15.64
C LYS A 94 -23.17 6.69 -16.63
N GLY A 95 -22.82 5.40 -16.61
CA GLY A 95 -23.53 4.36 -17.35
C GLY A 95 -25.00 4.19 -16.97
N ARG A 96 -25.37 4.46 -15.72
CA ARG A 96 -26.78 4.42 -15.26
C ARG A 96 -27.55 5.73 -15.49
N ARG A 97 -26.85 6.87 -15.61
CA ARG A 97 -27.46 8.21 -15.67
C ARG A 97 -27.96 8.61 -17.05
N GLY A 98 -27.76 7.79 -18.08
CA GLY A 98 -28.45 7.91 -19.38
C GLY A 98 -29.94 7.55 -19.34
N ARG A 99 -30.59 7.60 -18.16
CA ARG A 99 -32.00 7.21 -17.98
C ARG A 99 -32.89 8.26 -17.30
N VAL A 100 -32.34 9.33 -16.70
CA VAL A 100 -33.14 10.37 -16.03
C VAL A 100 -32.44 11.73 -16.14
N ASP A 101 -33.01 12.56 -17.01
CA ASP A 101 -33.16 14.03 -16.99
C ASP A 101 -32.03 14.89 -16.38
N ASP A 102 -31.28 15.58 -17.25
CA ASP A 102 -30.69 16.88 -16.96
C ASP A 102 -31.14 17.81 -18.11
N ASP A 103 -32.26 18.53 -17.88
CA ASP A 103 -32.65 19.75 -18.58
C ASP A 103 -31.56 20.82 -18.36
N ASP A 104 -30.86 21.23 -19.42
CA ASP A 104 -30.49 22.63 -19.75
C ASP A 104 -29.52 22.66 -20.95
N ASP A 105 -30.09 23.08 -22.08
CA ASP A 105 -29.55 23.78 -23.26
C ASP A 105 -28.75 23.08 -24.39
N ASP A 106 -29.30 23.38 -25.58
CA ASP A 106 -28.84 23.32 -26.98
C ASP A 106 -28.96 22.01 -27.79
N ASP A 107 -30.03 22.03 -28.61
CA ASP A 107 -30.32 21.31 -29.85
C ASP A 107 -29.09 20.85 -30.66
N ASP A 108 -29.02 19.54 -30.90
CA ASP A 108 -28.85 18.96 -32.24
C ASP A 108 -29.19 17.46 -32.14
N ASP A 109 -30.46 17.16 -32.38
CA ASP A 109 -30.97 15.83 -32.73
C ASP A 109 -30.34 15.41 -34.07
N ASP A 110 -29.32 14.55 -34.03
CA ASP A 110 -28.99 13.67 -35.15
C ASP A 110 -28.64 12.27 -34.62
N GLY A 111 -29.42 11.30 -35.07
CA GLY A 111 -29.56 10.00 -34.44
C GLY A 111 -28.32 9.12 -34.41
N GLY A 112 -28.20 8.32 -33.36
CA GLY A 112 -27.29 7.19 -33.32
C GLY A 112 -27.46 6.35 -32.07
N GLY A 113 -28.10 5.19 -32.19
CA GLY A 113 -28.30 4.20 -31.13
C GLY A 113 -27.02 3.54 -30.57
N GLY A 114 -25.85 4.19 -30.61
CA GLY A 114 -24.55 3.64 -30.22
C GLY A 114 -24.06 3.99 -28.81
N GLY A 115 -24.83 4.75 -28.02
CA GLY A 115 -24.40 5.19 -26.69
C GLY A 115 -24.29 4.08 -25.63
N ARG A 116 -25.07 2.99 -25.78
CA ARG A 116 -24.98 1.81 -24.89
C ARG A 116 -23.77 0.94 -25.24
N ASP A 117 -23.49 0.77 -26.52
CA ASP A 117 -22.40 -0.09 -27.01
C ASP A 117 -21.02 0.48 -26.65
N ALA A 118 -20.84 1.80 -26.68
CA ALA A 118 -19.57 2.43 -26.29
C ALA A 118 -19.26 2.29 -24.79
N LEU A 119 -20.30 2.19 -23.96
CA LEU A 119 -20.16 2.02 -22.51
C LEU A 119 -19.93 0.54 -22.15
N ASP A 120 -20.56 -0.37 -22.89
CA ASP A 120 -20.30 -1.82 -22.79
C ASP A 120 -18.88 -2.18 -23.26
N ASP A 121 -18.38 -1.57 -24.35
CA ASP A 121 -16.98 -1.68 -24.80
C ASP A 121 -16.00 -1.15 -23.75
N LEU A 122 -16.36 -0.09 -23.02
CA LEU A 122 -15.53 0.41 -21.92
C LEU A 122 -15.53 -0.53 -20.72
N MET A 123 -16.69 -1.12 -20.37
CA MET A 123 -16.82 -2.02 -19.22
C MET A 123 -16.14 -3.38 -19.43
N THR A 124 -16.05 -3.82 -20.68
CA THR A 124 -15.38 -5.05 -21.12
C THR A 124 -13.93 -4.84 -21.55
N CYS A 125 -13.44 -3.60 -21.61
CA CYS A 125 -12.04 -3.37 -21.99
C CYS A 125 -11.05 -3.88 -20.93
N GLU A 126 -9.87 -4.28 -21.39
CA GLU A 126 -8.78 -4.82 -20.57
C GLU A 126 -8.44 -3.92 -19.37
N TRP A 127 -8.53 -2.60 -19.54
CA TRP A 127 -8.23 -1.65 -18.45
C TRP A 127 -9.25 -1.70 -17.31
N MET A 128 -10.52 -2.06 -17.57
CA MET A 128 -11.52 -2.25 -16.52
C MET A 128 -11.30 -3.54 -15.75
N GLU A 129 -10.87 -4.62 -16.42
CA GLU A 129 -10.48 -5.87 -15.76
C GLU A 129 -9.24 -5.67 -14.88
N GLU A 130 -8.22 -5.00 -15.41
CA GLU A 130 -7.01 -4.71 -14.67
C GLU A 130 -7.28 -3.76 -13.48
N ALA A 131 -8.15 -2.76 -13.66
CA ALA A 131 -8.60 -1.92 -12.55
C ALA A 131 -9.31 -2.75 -11.46
N ARG A 132 -10.19 -3.68 -11.85
CA ARG A 132 -10.84 -4.60 -10.89
C ARG A 132 -9.83 -5.46 -10.17
N LYS A 133 -8.83 -6.00 -10.86
CA LYS A 133 -7.77 -6.82 -10.26
C LYS A 133 -6.94 -6.04 -9.24
N ILE A 134 -6.52 -4.82 -9.59
CA ILE A 134 -5.76 -3.94 -8.69
C ILE A 134 -6.58 -3.59 -7.44
N LEU A 135 -7.86 -3.23 -7.62
CA LEU A 135 -8.76 -2.88 -6.52
C LEU A 135 -9.19 -4.09 -5.67
N ALA A 136 -9.20 -5.29 -6.23
CA ALA A 136 -9.45 -6.53 -5.49
C ALA A 136 -8.22 -7.00 -4.72
N GLY A 137 -7.02 -6.82 -5.29
CA GLY A 137 -5.76 -7.14 -4.64
C GLY A 137 -5.55 -6.35 -3.34
N SER A 138 -6.00 -5.08 -3.28
CA SER A 138 -5.94 -4.28 -2.05
C SER A 138 -6.90 -4.72 -0.94
N VAL A 139 -7.78 -5.70 -1.17
CA VAL A 139 -8.75 -6.22 -0.19
C VAL A 139 -8.26 -7.55 0.44
N LEU A 140 -7.17 -8.14 -0.04
CA LEU A 140 -6.72 -9.47 0.40
C LEU A 140 -5.68 -9.48 1.54
N ASP A 141 -5.33 -8.33 2.11
CA ASP A 141 -4.42 -8.24 3.27
C ASP A 141 -5.13 -8.08 4.64
N GLU A 142 -6.45 -8.31 4.71
CA GLU A 142 -7.20 -8.37 5.98
C GLU A 142 -7.64 -9.79 6.37
N GLU A 143 -6.76 -10.79 6.21
CA GLU A 143 -6.85 -12.07 6.93
C GLU A 143 -5.70 -12.18 7.94
N GLY A 144 -5.86 -11.46 9.05
CA GLY A 144 -5.61 -11.98 10.39
C GLY A 144 -4.23 -12.53 10.72
N GLY A 145 -3.29 -11.64 11.01
CA GLY A 145 -2.32 -11.90 12.07
C GLY A 145 -3.03 -11.98 13.43
N GLY A 146 -2.87 -13.10 14.13
CA GLY A 146 -3.46 -13.29 15.45
C GLY A 146 -3.31 -14.70 16.02
N ASP A 147 -2.08 -15.22 16.14
CA ASP A 147 -1.76 -16.21 17.17
C ASP A 147 -0.29 -16.05 17.61
N ALA A 148 -0.09 -15.18 18.60
CA ALA A 148 1.16 -15.02 19.31
C ALA A 148 0.85 -14.97 20.81
N SER A 149 0.56 -16.14 21.39
CA SER A 149 0.76 -16.52 22.80
C SER A 149 0.06 -17.89 22.94
N VAL A 150 0.75 -18.99 23.23
CA VAL A 150 1.27 -19.32 24.55
C VAL A 150 2.45 -20.27 24.38
N VAL A 151 3.64 -19.83 24.82
CA VAL A 151 4.71 -20.74 25.22
C VAL A 151 4.52 -20.95 26.73
N ASP A 152 4.05 -22.14 27.11
CA ASP A 152 4.11 -22.62 28.49
C ASP A 152 5.59 -22.92 28.80
N ASP A 153 6.28 -21.95 29.42
CA ASP A 153 7.58 -22.14 30.06
C ASP A 153 7.32 -22.49 31.54
N GLU A 154 7.30 -23.79 31.84
CA GLU A 154 7.20 -24.28 33.20
C GLU A 154 8.48 -23.98 34.00
N GLY A 155 8.34 -23.04 34.94
CA GLY A 155 8.97 -22.97 36.26
C GLY A 155 10.27 -23.73 36.51
N GLY A 156 11.39 -23.01 36.39
CA GLY A 156 12.67 -23.34 37.03
C GLY A 156 12.96 -22.38 38.18
N ASP A 157 12.77 -22.89 39.40
CA ASP A 157 13.00 -22.27 40.70
C ASP A 157 14.43 -21.69 40.83
N PHE A 158 14.56 -20.37 41.06
CA PHE A 158 15.81 -19.75 41.49
C PHE A 158 15.53 -18.85 42.69
N GLU A 159 15.55 -19.45 43.89
CA GLU A 159 15.57 -18.74 45.16
C GLU A 159 16.83 -17.84 45.24
N THR A 160 16.62 -16.52 45.21
CA THR A 160 17.60 -15.55 45.71
C THR A 160 17.22 -15.13 47.12
N THR A 161 17.53 -15.97 48.10
CA THR A 161 17.49 -15.57 49.50
C THR A 161 18.69 -14.69 49.79
N ALA A 162 18.44 -13.39 49.93
CA ALA A 162 19.36 -12.40 50.47
C ALA A 162 19.87 -12.83 51.85
N VAL A 163 21.19 -12.88 52.01
CA VAL A 163 21.85 -12.94 53.31
C VAL A 163 22.26 -11.52 53.70
N ASP A 164 21.35 -10.85 54.40
CA ASP A 164 21.67 -9.71 55.26
C ASP A 164 22.11 -10.29 56.61
N ASP A 165 23.39 -10.10 56.99
CA ASP A 165 23.88 -9.95 58.37
C ASP A 165 25.41 -10.09 58.42
N LEU A 166 26.11 -8.98 58.74
CA LEU A 166 27.39 -8.85 59.49
C LEU A 166 27.94 -7.43 59.23
N ALA A 167 27.65 -6.47 60.10
CA ALA A 167 28.37 -6.18 61.34
C ALA A 167 29.52 -5.17 61.15
N GLU A 168 29.30 -4.03 61.82
CA GLU A 168 30.27 -3.21 62.57
C GLU A 168 31.35 -2.44 61.78
N GLY A 169 31.45 -1.15 62.12
CA GLY A 169 32.21 -0.17 61.37
C GLY A 169 33.69 -0.09 61.74
N GLU A 170 34.41 0.77 61.02
CA GLU A 170 35.40 1.65 61.63
C GLU A 170 35.71 2.82 60.68
N GLU A 171 35.99 3.94 61.32
CA GLU A 171 36.41 5.25 60.84
C GLU A 171 37.81 5.19 60.21
N PHE A 172 38.00 5.71 58.99
CA PHE A 172 39.01 6.72 58.61
C PHE A 172 38.95 7.08 57.11
#